data_AF-A0A6L6QP92-F1
#
_entry.id   AF-A0A6L6QP92-F1
#
_cell.length_a   1.000
_cell.length_b   1.000
_cell.length_c   1.000
_cell.angle_alpha   90.00
_cell.angle_beta   90.00
_cell.angle_gamma   90.00
#
_symmetry.space_group_name_H-M   'P 1'
#
loop_
_entity.id
_entity.type
_entity.pdbx_description
1 polymer ?
#
loop_
_entity_poly.entity_id
_entity_poly.type
_entity_poly.pdbx_seq_one_letter_code
_entity_poly.pdbx_strand_id
1 'polypeptide(L)'
;MDKFPVIEFRRYTTIEGGQAAFTRYFETLFPEAFQQLGALALGQFTENGNPNSFLWLRGFSSWEQRAVANAAFYYGPVWKEHKATLNGLMTDSDNVLLLRPLHPGSGVPVQPVVDPVLEPEGAQGEAAALLCAVQPGQVERFAELAAPAFAAWREAGWREAGTLVTLDMPNNFPQLPVRGDGPHLLWLAIAAPGSASPAWEMLSDAARDLLCKPPETILLRPTPRSRLRWTK
;
A
#
# COMPACT_ATOMS: atom_id res chain seq x y z
N MET A 1 2.83 16.71 -11.04
CA MET A 1 3.82 15.61 -10.99
C MET A 1 3.63 14.87 -9.68
N ASP A 2 3.56 13.55 -9.73
CA ASP A 2 3.43 12.73 -8.53
C ASP A 2 4.68 12.86 -7.65
N LYS A 3 4.48 13.06 -6.34
CA LYS A 3 5.59 13.30 -5.41
C LYS A 3 6.47 12.06 -5.19
N PHE A 4 5.89 10.87 -5.36
CA PHE A 4 6.56 9.59 -5.16
C PHE A 4 6.30 8.67 -6.36
N PRO A 5 7.17 8.69 -7.39
CA PRO A 5 7.01 7.86 -8.59
C PRO A 5 7.33 6.37 -8.36
N VAL A 6 7.98 6.03 -7.23
CA VAL A 6 8.31 4.66 -6.84
C VAL A 6 7.62 4.35 -5.52
N ILE A 7 6.78 3.33 -5.50
CA ILE A 7 5.96 2.97 -4.34
C ILE A 7 6.14 1.48 -4.07
N GLU A 8 6.47 1.14 -2.84
CA GLU A 8 6.36 -0.24 -2.36
C GLU A 8 5.00 -0.45 -1.71
N PHE A 9 4.29 -1.47 -2.15
CA PHE A 9 3.13 -2.03 -1.46
C PHE A 9 3.60 -3.27 -0.72
N ARG A 10 3.56 -3.25 0.60
CA ARG A 10 4.16 -4.28 1.46
C ARG A 10 3.09 -4.88 2.34
N ARG A 11 2.91 -6.19 2.26
CA ARG A 11 1.91 -6.93 3.03
C ARG A 11 2.62 -8.02 3.82
N TYR A 12 2.49 -7.98 5.13
CA TYR A 12 3.16 -8.88 6.04
C TYR A 12 2.15 -9.79 6.73
N THR A 13 2.61 -10.99 7.03
CA THR A 13 1.88 -11.91 7.92
C THR A 13 2.53 -11.84 9.30
N THR A 14 1.76 -11.47 10.31
CA THR A 14 2.21 -11.46 11.71
C THR A 14 2.01 -12.82 12.35
N ILE A 15 2.69 -13.07 13.46
CA ILE A 15 2.33 -14.20 14.34
C ILE A 15 0.89 -14.01 14.86
N GLU A 16 0.27 -15.11 15.28
CA GLU A 16 -1.05 -15.09 15.92
C GLU A 16 -1.05 -14.17 17.15
N GLY A 17 -2.00 -13.23 17.21
CA GLY A 17 -2.07 -12.21 18.26
C GLY A 17 -0.99 -11.12 18.20
N GLY A 18 -0.05 -11.20 17.24
CA GLY A 18 1.08 -10.28 17.12
C GLY A 18 0.76 -8.95 16.42
N GLN A 19 -0.34 -8.85 15.68
CA GLN A 19 -0.67 -7.68 14.85
C GLN A 19 -0.69 -6.36 15.63
N ALA A 20 -1.32 -6.34 16.81
CA ALA A 20 -1.42 -5.11 17.62
C ALA A 20 -0.05 -4.66 18.12
N ALA A 21 0.79 -5.59 18.57
CA ALA A 21 2.15 -5.30 18.99
C ALA A 21 3.00 -4.82 17.81
N PHE A 22 2.91 -5.50 16.66
CA PHE A 22 3.62 -5.11 15.43
C PHE A 22 3.24 -3.69 15.00
N THR A 23 1.94 -3.41 14.94
CA THR A 23 1.40 -2.09 14.58
C THR A 23 1.96 -1.01 15.50
N ARG A 24 1.89 -1.20 16.82
CA ARG A 24 2.42 -0.23 17.77
C ARG A 24 3.91 0.02 17.57
N TYR A 25 4.71 -1.03 17.40
CA TYR A 25 6.15 -0.89 17.15
C TYR A 25 6.43 -0.12 15.86
N PHE A 26 5.77 -0.51 14.76
CA PHE A 26 5.93 0.14 13.47
C PHE A 26 5.60 1.63 13.59
N GLU A 27 4.41 1.97 14.09
CA GLU A 27 3.94 3.35 14.16
C GLU A 27 4.73 4.24 15.12
N THR A 28 5.33 3.66 16.14
CA THR A 28 6.13 4.43 17.11
C THR A 28 7.49 4.80 16.54
N LEU A 29 8.11 3.94 15.73
CA LEU A 29 9.54 4.02 15.46
C LEU A 29 9.89 4.38 14.01
N PHE A 30 9.06 4.01 13.03
CA PHE A 30 9.52 3.96 11.64
C PHE A 30 9.02 5.05 10.70
N PRO A 31 7.76 5.52 10.74
CA PRO A 31 7.27 6.52 9.79
C PRO A 31 8.17 7.78 9.72
N GLU A 32 8.50 8.36 10.88
CA GLU A 32 9.37 9.54 10.95
C GLU A 32 10.83 9.21 10.61
N ALA A 33 11.33 8.02 10.98
CA ALA A 33 12.67 7.58 10.62
C ALA A 33 12.81 7.46 9.08
N PHE A 34 11.83 6.89 8.39
CA PHE A 34 11.81 6.87 6.91
C PHE A 34 11.77 8.28 6.34
N GLN A 35 10.94 9.16 6.91
CA GLN A 35 10.79 10.55 6.46
C GLN A 35 12.12 11.32 6.52
N GLN A 36 12.89 11.17 7.60
CA GLN A 36 14.21 11.78 7.74
C GLN A 36 15.22 11.26 6.70
N LEU A 37 15.00 10.04 6.18
CA LEU A 37 15.84 9.40 5.18
C LEU A 37 15.35 9.61 3.74
N GLY A 38 14.32 10.45 3.53
CA GLY A 38 13.80 10.79 2.19
C GLY A 38 12.81 9.78 1.60
N ALA A 39 12.39 8.78 2.38
CA ALA A 39 11.26 7.90 2.05
C ALA A 39 10.02 8.33 2.84
N LEU A 40 8.82 7.88 2.47
CA LEU A 40 7.61 8.21 3.24
C LEU A 40 6.70 7.01 3.40
N ALA A 41 6.27 6.72 4.63
CA ALA A 41 5.12 5.86 4.87
C ALA A 41 3.86 6.60 4.40
N LEU A 42 3.32 6.20 3.25
CA LEU A 42 2.16 6.85 2.61
C LEU A 42 0.85 6.44 3.28
N GLY A 43 0.82 5.25 3.88
CA GLY A 43 -0.28 4.73 4.66
C GLY A 43 0.09 3.36 5.22
N GLN A 44 -0.54 3.00 6.32
CA GLN A 44 -0.37 1.72 6.99
C GLN A 44 -1.71 1.26 7.57
N PHE A 45 -1.93 -0.05 7.55
CA PHE A 45 -3.25 -0.63 7.65
C PHE A 45 -3.22 -2.03 8.28
N THR A 46 -4.35 -2.41 8.88
CA THR A 46 -4.70 -3.80 9.13
C THR A 46 -5.79 -4.24 8.16
N GLU A 47 -5.88 -5.53 7.85
CA GLU A 47 -6.90 -6.05 6.93
C GLU A 47 -8.16 -6.49 7.69
N ASN A 48 -9.32 -6.12 7.14
CA ASN A 48 -10.61 -6.58 7.65
C ASN A 48 -10.73 -8.10 7.46
N GLY A 49 -11.01 -8.81 8.55
CA GLY A 49 -11.18 -10.27 8.53
C GLY A 49 -9.86 -11.07 8.55
N ASN A 50 -8.70 -10.41 8.57
CA ASN A 50 -7.40 -11.07 8.74
C ASN A 50 -6.64 -10.48 9.94
N PRO A 51 -6.75 -11.11 11.13
CA PRO A 51 -6.16 -10.59 12.37
C PRO A 51 -4.64 -10.70 12.41
N ASN A 52 -4.01 -11.38 11.44
CA ASN A 52 -2.58 -11.65 11.40
C ASN A 52 -1.90 -10.92 10.23
N SER A 53 -2.40 -9.73 9.87
CA SER A 53 -1.92 -8.95 8.72
C SER A 53 -1.37 -7.59 9.12
N PHE A 54 -0.39 -7.09 8.38
CA PHE A 54 -0.03 -5.68 8.40
C PHE A 54 0.35 -5.23 7.00
N LEU A 55 -0.32 -4.23 6.47
CA LEU A 55 -0.09 -3.70 5.12
C LEU A 55 0.34 -2.25 5.20
N TRP A 56 1.35 -1.88 4.42
CA TRP A 56 1.77 -0.49 4.34
C TRP A 56 2.36 -0.12 2.98
N LEU A 57 2.32 1.18 2.70
CA LEU A 57 2.79 1.80 1.49
C LEU A 57 4.00 2.66 1.81
N ARG A 58 5.08 2.51 1.03
CA ARG A 58 6.26 3.36 1.16
C ARG A 58 6.62 4.02 -0.17
N GLY A 59 6.65 5.34 -0.19
CA GLY A 59 7.03 6.15 -1.35
C GLY A 59 8.49 6.56 -1.35
N PHE A 60 9.08 6.62 -2.54
CA PHE A 60 10.43 7.13 -2.80
C PHE A 60 10.41 8.12 -3.96
N SER A 61 11.24 9.16 -3.86
CA SER A 61 11.28 10.26 -4.84
C SER A 61 11.88 9.87 -6.18
N SER A 62 12.62 8.76 -6.22
CA SER A 62 13.18 8.17 -7.45
C SER A 62 13.58 6.72 -7.20
N TRP A 63 13.96 6.05 -8.28
CA TRP A 63 14.47 4.70 -8.23
C TRP A 63 15.77 4.59 -7.43
N GLU A 64 16.70 5.52 -7.63
CA GLU A 64 18.00 5.56 -6.95
C GLU A 64 17.82 5.83 -5.45
N GLN A 65 16.92 6.75 -5.10
CA GLN A 65 16.64 7.10 -3.69
C GLN A 65 16.03 5.94 -2.91
N ARG A 66 15.36 4.99 -3.57
CA ARG A 66 14.90 3.75 -2.93
C ARG A 66 16.06 2.99 -2.29
N ALA A 67 17.12 2.73 -3.04
CA ALA A 67 18.27 1.99 -2.53
C ALA A 67 18.98 2.76 -1.40
N VAL A 68 19.15 4.07 -1.57
CA VAL A 68 19.78 4.95 -0.57
C VAL A 68 18.99 4.95 0.75
N ALA A 69 17.70 5.23 0.72
CA ALA A 69 16.86 5.29 1.90
C ALA A 69 16.75 3.92 2.59
N ASN A 70 16.63 2.83 1.81
CA ASN A 70 16.63 1.47 2.36
C ASN A 70 17.95 1.13 3.04
N ALA A 71 19.09 1.38 2.40
CA ALA A 71 20.39 1.11 2.98
C ALA A 71 20.58 1.89 4.30
N ALA A 72 20.24 3.19 4.30
CA ALA A 72 20.35 4.03 5.48
C ALA A 72 19.48 3.52 6.65
N PHE A 73 18.26 3.05 6.37
CA PHE A 73 17.38 2.50 7.40
C PHE A 73 17.83 1.12 7.88
N TYR A 74 17.97 0.14 6.98
CA TYR A 74 18.21 -1.26 7.34
C TYR A 74 19.63 -1.54 7.83
N TYR A 75 20.61 -0.68 7.51
CA TYR A 75 21.95 -0.72 8.13
C TYR A 75 22.11 0.29 9.28
N GLY A 76 21.08 1.09 9.53
CA GLY A 76 21.05 2.12 10.56
C GLY A 76 20.79 1.59 11.97
N PRO A 77 20.97 2.45 12.99
CA PRO A 77 20.87 2.08 14.40
C PRO A 77 19.44 1.68 14.79
N VAL A 78 18.41 2.40 14.32
CA VAL A 78 17.00 2.11 14.64
C VAL A 78 16.63 0.68 14.25
N TRP A 79 16.94 0.26 13.02
CA TRP A 79 16.69 -1.12 12.62
C TRP A 79 17.55 -2.11 13.39
N LYS A 80 18.85 -1.84 13.58
CA LYS A 80 19.75 -2.72 14.35
C LYS A 80 19.25 -3.01 15.76
N GLU A 81 18.71 -1.99 16.42
CA GLU A 81 18.18 -2.09 17.78
C GLU A 81 16.87 -2.89 17.83
N HIS A 82 15.95 -2.66 16.88
CA HIS A 82 14.59 -3.20 16.99
C HIS A 82 14.28 -4.41 16.09
N LYS A 83 15.16 -4.77 15.14
CA LYS A 83 14.91 -5.84 14.16
C LYS A 83 14.58 -7.19 14.78
N ALA A 84 15.20 -7.55 15.90
CA ALA A 84 14.99 -8.86 16.52
C ALA A 84 13.56 -9.00 17.03
N THR A 85 13.08 -7.99 17.77
CA THR A 85 11.70 -7.91 18.25
C THR A 85 10.71 -7.88 17.09
N LEU A 86 10.98 -7.05 16.08
CA LEU A 86 10.04 -6.89 14.96
C LEU A 86 9.94 -8.14 14.09
N ASN A 87 11.08 -8.76 13.75
CA ASN A 87 11.10 -10.00 12.99
C ASN A 87 10.44 -11.14 13.77
N GLY A 88 10.57 -11.16 15.10
CA GLY A 88 9.88 -12.12 15.96
C GLY A 88 8.35 -11.99 15.98
N LEU A 89 7.80 -10.87 15.48
CA LEU A 89 6.36 -10.64 15.36
C LEU A 89 5.80 -11.00 13.98
N MET A 90 6.64 -11.44 13.04
CA MET A 90 6.25 -11.77 11.66
C MET A 90 6.57 -13.23 11.33
N THR A 91 5.72 -13.82 10.48
CA THR A 91 5.96 -15.12 9.85
C THR A 91 6.34 -14.96 8.38
N ASP A 92 5.89 -13.89 7.72
CA ASP A 92 6.22 -13.58 6.33
C ASP A 92 6.28 -12.07 6.09
N SER A 93 7.29 -11.63 5.32
CA SER A 93 7.51 -10.24 4.94
C SER A 93 7.78 -10.03 3.44
N ASP A 94 7.66 -11.08 2.64
CA ASP A 94 8.18 -11.12 1.26
C ASP A 94 7.13 -10.75 0.22
N ASN A 95 5.85 -10.60 0.63
CA ASN A 95 4.77 -10.12 -0.23
C ASN A 95 4.88 -8.60 -0.45
N VAL A 96 5.81 -8.23 -1.32
CA VAL A 96 6.10 -6.85 -1.69
C VAL A 96 5.94 -6.67 -3.19
N LEU A 97 5.13 -5.67 -3.58
CA LEU A 97 5.05 -5.18 -4.95
C LEU A 97 5.83 -3.87 -5.06
N LEU A 98 6.54 -3.72 -6.17
CA LEU A 98 7.15 -2.46 -6.56
C LEU A 98 6.29 -1.83 -7.65
N LEU A 99 5.78 -0.64 -7.39
CA LEU A 99 4.74 0.02 -8.16
C LEU A 99 5.17 1.44 -8.56
N ARG A 100 4.51 1.96 -9.59
CA ARG A 100 4.53 3.36 -10.02
C ARG A 100 3.10 3.83 -10.33
N PRO A 101 2.82 5.14 -10.34
CA PRO A 101 1.58 5.65 -10.93
C PRO A 101 1.40 5.15 -12.36
N LEU A 102 0.19 4.73 -12.72
CA LEU A 102 -0.15 4.36 -14.09
C LEU A 102 0.01 5.58 -15.02
N HIS A 103 -0.51 6.72 -14.59
CA HIS A 103 -0.45 8.00 -15.31
C HIS A 103 0.01 9.14 -14.38
N PRO A 104 0.47 10.27 -14.94
CA PRO A 104 0.72 11.47 -14.14
C PRO A 104 -0.54 11.89 -13.37
N GLY A 105 -0.41 12.00 -12.04
CA GLY A 105 -1.51 12.37 -11.16
C GLY A 105 -2.34 11.20 -10.62
N SER A 106 -2.02 9.96 -11.00
CA SER A 106 -2.65 8.75 -10.44
C SER A 106 -1.87 8.16 -9.26
N GLY A 107 -0.87 8.89 -8.73
CA GLY A 107 -0.09 8.47 -7.58
C GLY A 107 -0.81 8.62 -6.25
N VAL A 108 -0.22 8.06 -5.20
CA VAL A 108 -0.80 8.11 -3.85
C VAL A 108 -0.66 9.52 -3.27
N PRO A 109 -1.76 10.16 -2.83
CA PRO A 109 -1.71 11.50 -2.28
C PRO A 109 -0.97 11.52 -0.95
N VAL A 110 -0.21 12.58 -0.72
CA VAL A 110 0.50 12.77 0.55
C VAL A 110 -0.38 13.57 1.49
N GLN A 111 -1.04 12.89 2.41
CA GLN A 111 -1.79 13.54 3.47
C GLN A 111 -0.86 14.00 4.61
N PRO A 112 -1.28 15.03 5.39
CA PRO A 112 -0.61 15.40 6.63
C PRO A 112 -0.44 14.20 7.57
N VAL A 113 0.63 14.22 8.37
CA VAL A 113 0.79 13.24 9.44
C VAL A 113 -0.35 13.40 10.43
N VAL A 114 -0.79 12.32 11.04
CA VAL A 114 -1.70 12.40 12.19
C VAL A 114 -0.92 13.00 13.35
N ASP A 115 -1.41 14.11 13.90
CA ASP A 115 -0.85 14.69 15.11
C ASP A 115 -1.40 13.91 16.33
N PRO A 116 -0.57 13.13 17.05
CA PRO A 116 -1.06 12.31 18.16
C PRO A 116 -1.56 13.14 19.35
N VAL A 117 -1.25 14.45 19.41
CA VAL A 117 -1.70 15.36 20.46
C VAL A 117 -3.03 16.01 20.08
N LEU A 118 -3.16 16.45 18.82
CA LEU A 118 -4.35 17.17 18.34
C LEU A 118 -5.43 16.24 17.76
N GLU A 119 -5.06 15.05 17.32
CA GLU A 119 -5.94 14.02 16.76
C GLU A 119 -5.88 12.73 17.61
N PRO A 120 -6.36 12.75 18.87
CA PRO A 120 -6.24 11.60 19.80
C PRO A 120 -7.01 10.35 19.34
N GLU A 121 -8.05 10.52 18.52
CA GLU A 121 -8.81 9.43 17.91
C GLU A 121 -8.05 8.77 16.73
N GLY A 122 -6.92 9.35 16.31
CA GLY A 122 -6.09 8.87 15.23
C GLY A 122 -6.77 8.88 13.87
N ALA A 123 -6.16 8.16 12.92
CA ALA A 123 -6.70 7.96 11.59
C ALA A 123 -7.99 7.13 11.61
N GLN A 124 -8.96 7.54 10.79
CA GLN A 124 -10.28 6.92 10.67
C GLN A 124 -10.59 6.59 9.21
N GLY A 125 -11.63 5.79 8.99
CA GLY A 125 -12.12 5.41 7.66
C GLY A 125 -11.83 3.97 7.29
N GLU A 126 -12.13 3.67 6.04
CA GLU A 126 -11.82 2.40 5.38
C GLU A 126 -10.96 2.67 4.16
N ALA A 127 -10.14 1.69 3.80
CA ALA A 127 -9.41 1.66 2.54
C ALA A 127 -9.69 0.36 1.80
N ALA A 128 -9.63 0.41 0.48
CA ALA A 128 -9.74 -0.76 -0.38
C ALA A 128 -8.57 -0.77 -1.35
N ALA A 129 -7.96 -1.93 -1.50
CA ALA A 129 -6.93 -2.22 -2.49
C ALA A 129 -7.44 -3.35 -3.38
N LEU A 130 -7.77 -3.04 -4.63
CA LEU A 130 -8.09 -4.04 -5.64
C LEU A 130 -6.82 -4.34 -6.43
N LEU A 131 -6.26 -5.53 -6.20
CA LEU A 131 -5.05 -6.00 -6.86
C LEU A 131 -5.40 -6.94 -8.02
N CYS A 132 -5.08 -6.50 -9.23
CA CYS A 132 -5.34 -7.21 -10.48
C CYS A 132 -4.02 -7.71 -11.06
N ALA A 133 -3.85 -9.04 -11.19
CA ALA A 133 -2.74 -9.61 -11.98
C ALA A 133 -3.16 -9.60 -13.46
N VAL A 134 -2.58 -8.69 -14.24
CA VAL A 134 -2.99 -8.42 -15.62
C VAL A 134 -2.07 -9.17 -16.59
N GLN A 135 -2.62 -9.65 -17.69
CA GLN A 135 -1.83 -10.25 -18.76
C GLN A 135 -0.75 -9.27 -19.26
N PRO A 136 0.48 -9.74 -19.56
CA PRO A 136 1.53 -8.89 -20.09
C PRO A 136 1.09 -8.08 -21.32
N GLY A 137 1.38 -6.78 -21.32
CA GLY A 137 1.00 -5.86 -22.40
C GLY A 137 -0.45 -5.37 -22.37
N GLN A 138 -1.29 -5.84 -21.44
CA GLN A 138 -2.72 -5.49 -21.39
C GLN A 138 -3.10 -4.47 -20.30
N VAL A 139 -2.13 -3.92 -19.55
CA VAL A 139 -2.41 -3.01 -18.41
C VAL A 139 -3.27 -1.80 -18.81
N GLU A 140 -2.88 -1.08 -19.86
CA GLU A 140 -3.61 0.12 -20.30
C GLU A 140 -5.02 -0.23 -20.75
N ARG A 141 -5.16 -1.31 -21.53
CA ARG A 141 -6.46 -1.79 -22.00
C ARG A 141 -7.35 -2.24 -20.85
N PHE A 142 -6.78 -2.92 -19.86
CA PHE A 142 -7.49 -3.31 -18.65
C PHE A 142 -7.96 -2.07 -17.88
N ALA A 143 -7.11 -1.06 -17.71
CA ALA A 143 -7.47 0.19 -17.02
C ALA A 143 -8.64 0.92 -17.70
N GLU A 144 -8.66 1.00 -19.04
CA GLU A 144 -9.78 1.54 -19.81
C GLU A 144 -11.08 0.78 -19.54
N LEU A 145 -11.04 -0.55 -19.56
CA LEU A 145 -12.22 -1.41 -19.37
C LEU A 145 -12.69 -1.46 -17.91
N ALA A 146 -11.80 -1.19 -16.95
CA ALA A 146 -12.11 -1.12 -15.52
C ALA A 146 -12.61 0.27 -15.09
N ALA A 147 -12.35 1.32 -15.86
CA ALA A 147 -12.71 2.70 -15.53
C ALA A 147 -14.20 2.90 -15.16
N PRO A 148 -15.18 2.24 -15.81
CA PRO A 148 -16.59 2.34 -15.38
C PRO A 148 -16.85 1.79 -13.98
N ALA A 149 -16.21 0.68 -13.61
CA ALA A 149 -16.33 0.12 -12.26
C ALA A 149 -15.70 1.06 -11.22
N PHE A 150 -14.52 1.62 -11.52
CA PHE A 150 -13.85 2.60 -10.66
C PHE A 150 -14.72 3.86 -10.48
N ALA A 151 -15.38 4.33 -11.55
CA ALA A 151 -16.31 5.45 -11.48
C ALA A 151 -17.51 5.13 -10.58
N ALA A 152 -18.13 3.97 -10.73
CA ALA A 152 -19.26 3.56 -9.89
C ALA A 152 -18.87 3.47 -8.40
N TRP A 153 -17.67 2.98 -8.06
CA TRP A 153 -17.21 2.98 -6.67
C TRP A 153 -16.96 4.39 -6.14
N ARG A 154 -16.47 5.31 -6.98
CA ARG A 154 -16.36 6.73 -6.60
C ARG A 154 -17.72 7.35 -6.31
N GLU A 155 -18.73 7.07 -7.13
CA GLU A 155 -20.11 7.50 -6.89
C GLU A 155 -20.71 6.89 -5.62
N ALA A 156 -20.29 5.68 -5.26
CA ALA A 156 -20.65 5.01 -4.00
C ALA A 156 -19.91 5.55 -2.76
N GLY A 157 -19.06 6.57 -2.91
CA GLY A 157 -18.39 7.25 -1.79
C GLY A 157 -16.91 6.92 -1.60
N TRP A 158 -16.32 6.06 -2.45
CA TRP A 158 -14.89 5.77 -2.42
C TRP A 158 -14.08 6.89 -3.08
N ARG A 159 -13.28 7.63 -2.32
CA ARG A 159 -12.32 8.58 -2.89
C ARG A 159 -11.10 7.80 -3.38
N GLU A 160 -10.87 7.82 -4.70
CA GLU A 160 -9.70 7.19 -5.29
C GLU A 160 -8.41 7.83 -4.71
N ALA A 161 -7.51 6.95 -4.27
CA ALA A 161 -6.25 7.27 -3.64
C ALA A 161 -5.05 6.80 -4.46
N GLY A 162 -5.26 6.12 -5.60
CA GLY A 162 -4.20 5.82 -6.54
C GLY A 162 -4.60 4.72 -7.52
N THR A 163 -4.13 4.86 -8.75
CA THR A 163 -4.15 3.79 -9.76
C THR A 163 -2.70 3.54 -10.15
N LEU A 164 -2.16 2.43 -9.65
CA LEU A 164 -0.75 2.08 -9.72
C LEU A 164 -0.53 0.84 -10.57
N VAL A 165 0.64 0.71 -11.19
CA VAL A 165 1.06 -0.46 -11.94
C VAL A 165 2.44 -0.93 -11.48
N THR A 166 2.76 -2.21 -11.64
CA THR A 166 4.13 -2.72 -11.50
C THR A 166 5.15 -1.78 -12.17
N LEU A 167 6.16 -1.39 -11.39
CA LEU A 167 7.35 -0.73 -11.91
C LEU A 167 8.29 -1.79 -12.45
N ASP A 168 8.43 -1.84 -13.77
CA ASP A 168 9.29 -2.79 -14.48
C ASP A 168 10.77 -2.39 -14.39
N MET A 169 11.34 -2.54 -13.21
CA MET A 169 12.75 -2.32 -12.91
C MET A 169 13.29 -3.47 -12.05
N PRO A 170 14.54 -3.91 -12.25
CA PRO A 170 15.13 -4.97 -11.43
C PRO A 170 15.19 -4.53 -9.97
N ASN A 171 15.14 -5.41 -8.97
CA ASN A 171 15.21 -4.97 -7.57
C ASN A 171 16.60 -4.38 -7.20
N ASN A 172 16.70 -3.05 -6.99
CA ASN A 172 17.95 -2.39 -6.58
C ASN A 172 18.29 -2.48 -5.09
N PHE A 173 17.51 -3.23 -4.30
CA PHE A 173 17.83 -3.53 -2.91
C PHE A 173 17.51 -5.00 -2.60
N PRO A 174 18.34 -5.95 -3.04
CA PRO A 174 18.02 -7.39 -3.04
C PRO A 174 17.75 -8.01 -1.67
N GLN A 175 18.21 -7.37 -0.58
CA GLN A 175 17.95 -7.82 0.79
C GLN A 175 16.44 -7.78 1.14
N LEU A 176 15.65 -6.98 0.43
CA LEU A 176 14.20 -6.96 0.56
C LEU A 176 13.61 -7.60 -0.70
N PRO A 177 13.10 -8.83 -0.62
CA PRO A 177 12.44 -9.47 -1.74
C PRO A 177 11.30 -8.62 -2.30
N VAL A 178 11.12 -8.70 -3.61
CA VAL A 178 10.02 -8.09 -4.35
C VAL A 178 9.50 -9.15 -5.29
N ARG A 179 8.19 -9.27 -5.39
CA ARG A 179 7.54 -10.23 -6.27
C ARG A 179 7.80 -9.91 -7.74
N GLY A 180 8.14 -10.94 -8.51
CA GLY A 180 8.35 -10.87 -9.96
C GLY A 180 7.19 -11.40 -10.79
N ASP A 181 6.03 -11.69 -10.18
CA ASP A 181 4.87 -12.32 -10.83
C ASP A 181 3.92 -11.31 -11.51
N GLY A 182 4.40 -10.10 -11.82
CA GLY A 182 3.64 -9.06 -12.50
C GLY A 182 3.49 -9.25 -14.02
N PRO A 183 2.83 -8.30 -14.71
CA PRO A 183 2.43 -6.99 -14.20
C PRO A 183 1.12 -7.02 -13.39
N HIS A 184 1.08 -6.17 -12.37
CA HIS A 184 -0.11 -5.91 -11.56
C HIS A 184 -0.63 -4.50 -11.81
N LEU A 185 -1.96 -4.32 -11.80
CA LEU A 185 -2.60 -3.05 -11.57
C LEU A 185 -3.19 -3.06 -10.15
N LEU A 186 -2.95 -1.99 -9.39
CA LEU A 186 -3.53 -1.77 -8.08
C LEU A 186 -4.40 -0.52 -8.12
N TRP A 187 -5.69 -0.67 -7.88
CA TRP A 187 -6.58 0.44 -7.58
C TRP A 187 -6.72 0.58 -6.07
N LEU A 188 -6.46 1.77 -5.54
CA LEU A 188 -6.48 2.09 -4.12
C LEU A 188 -7.49 3.21 -3.87
N ALA A 189 -8.31 3.07 -2.84
CA ALA A 189 -9.27 4.10 -2.46
C ALA A 189 -9.51 4.14 -0.96
N ILE A 190 -10.06 5.26 -0.49
CA ILE A 190 -10.45 5.52 0.90
C ILE A 190 -11.92 5.91 0.98
N ALA A 191 -12.62 5.53 2.04
CA ALA A 191 -14.01 5.87 2.26
C ALA A 191 -14.33 6.07 3.75
N ALA A 192 -15.51 6.58 4.05
CA ALA A 192 -16.01 6.68 5.41
C ALA A 192 -16.17 5.28 6.04
N PRO A 193 -16.09 5.15 7.38
CA PRO A 193 -16.33 3.87 8.05
C PRO A 193 -17.70 3.26 7.69
N GLY A 194 -17.74 1.94 7.49
CA GLY A 194 -18.96 1.20 7.13
C GLY A 194 -19.37 1.32 5.67
N SER A 195 -18.45 1.70 4.78
CA SER A 195 -18.72 1.81 3.35
C SER A 195 -18.86 0.42 2.74
N ALA A 196 -19.75 0.27 1.76
CA ALA A 196 -19.89 -1.00 1.07
C ALA A 196 -18.61 -1.33 0.28
N SER A 197 -18.11 -2.56 0.45
CA SER A 197 -16.90 -3.06 -0.20
C SER A 197 -17.02 -2.99 -1.72
N PRO A 198 -15.96 -2.53 -2.44
CA PRO A 198 -15.91 -2.59 -3.89
C PRO A 198 -15.97 -4.05 -4.37
N ALA A 199 -17.03 -4.42 -5.07
CA ALA A 199 -17.22 -5.75 -5.63
C ALA A 199 -16.50 -5.84 -6.99
N TRP A 200 -15.46 -6.66 -7.08
CA TRP A 200 -14.66 -6.79 -8.31
C TRP A 200 -15.47 -7.38 -9.47
N GLU A 201 -16.60 -8.03 -9.18
CA GLU A 201 -17.59 -8.51 -10.13
C GLU A 201 -18.20 -7.38 -10.98
N MET A 202 -18.13 -6.12 -10.51
CA MET A 202 -18.53 -4.94 -11.29
C MET A 202 -17.59 -4.64 -12.46
N LEU A 203 -16.39 -5.23 -12.50
CA LEU A 203 -15.56 -5.20 -13.70
C LEU A 203 -16.31 -5.87 -14.85
N SER A 204 -16.21 -5.31 -16.06
CA SER A 204 -16.80 -5.95 -17.24
C SER A 204 -16.18 -7.32 -17.52
N ASP A 205 -16.92 -8.22 -18.17
CA ASP A 205 -16.37 -9.53 -18.58
C ASP A 205 -15.09 -9.35 -19.42
N ALA A 206 -15.10 -8.37 -20.35
CA ALA A 206 -13.93 -8.02 -21.15
C ALA A 206 -12.73 -7.56 -20.32
N ALA A 207 -12.93 -6.87 -19.19
CA ALA A 207 -11.83 -6.54 -18.28
C ALA A 207 -11.32 -7.80 -17.55
N ARG A 208 -12.23 -8.67 -17.10
CA ARG A 208 -11.90 -9.90 -16.38
C ARG A 208 -11.13 -10.90 -17.26
N ASP A 209 -11.43 -10.94 -18.56
CA ASP A 209 -10.71 -11.78 -19.54
C ASP A 209 -9.24 -11.40 -19.73
N LEU A 210 -8.84 -10.18 -19.35
CA LEU A 210 -7.45 -9.71 -19.40
C LEU A 210 -6.66 -10.01 -18.12
N LEU A 211 -7.28 -10.66 -17.12
CA LEU A 211 -6.63 -11.04 -15.88
C LEU A 211 -6.04 -12.45 -15.97
N CYS A 212 -4.90 -12.67 -15.31
CA CYS A 212 -4.28 -13.99 -15.19
C CYS A 212 -5.00 -14.88 -14.15
N LYS A 213 -5.71 -14.27 -13.20
CA LYS A 213 -6.45 -14.89 -12.11
C LYS A 213 -7.49 -13.91 -11.57
N PRO A 214 -8.51 -14.37 -10.82
CA PRO A 214 -9.43 -13.45 -10.14
C PRO A 214 -8.68 -12.40 -9.32
N PRO A 215 -9.13 -11.13 -9.34
CA PRO A 215 -8.47 -10.07 -8.61
C PRO A 215 -8.65 -10.26 -7.10
N GLU A 216 -7.74 -9.68 -6.32
CA GLU A 216 -7.83 -9.69 -4.87
C GLU A 216 -8.38 -8.36 -4.37
N THR A 217 -9.56 -8.38 -3.74
CA THR A 217 -10.10 -7.21 -3.02
C THR A 217 -9.64 -7.27 -1.56
N ILE A 218 -8.78 -6.34 -1.17
CA ILE A 218 -8.24 -6.23 0.18
C ILE A 218 -8.91 -5.03 0.87
N LEU A 219 -9.70 -5.31 1.91
CA LEU A 219 -10.35 -4.30 2.73
C LEU A 219 -9.48 -3.97 3.93
N LEU A 220 -9.28 -2.69 4.19
CA LEU A 220 -8.23 -2.17 5.07
C LEU A 220 -8.81 -1.17 6.07
N ARG A 221 -8.27 -1.19 7.28
CA ARG A 221 -8.46 -0.14 8.30
C ARG A 221 -7.15 0.59 8.50
N PRO A 222 -7.13 1.93 8.42
CA PRO A 222 -5.92 2.69 8.75
C PRO A 222 -5.55 2.45 10.22
N THR A 223 -4.27 2.28 10.50
CA THR A 223 -3.79 2.28 11.88
C THR A 223 -3.74 3.74 12.40
N PRO A 224 -3.70 3.97 13.72
CA PRO A 224 -3.90 5.31 14.31
C PRO A 224 -3.06 6.45 13.73
N ARG A 225 -1.84 6.21 13.24
CA ARG A 225 -0.95 7.23 12.65
C ARG A 225 -0.89 7.18 11.12
N SER A 226 -1.79 6.44 10.46
CA SER A 226 -1.79 6.31 9.00
C SER A 226 -2.10 7.65 8.32
N ARG A 227 -1.25 8.03 7.36
CA ARG A 227 -1.48 9.24 6.55
C ARG A 227 -2.66 9.06 5.62
N LEU A 228 -2.71 7.94 4.91
CA LEU A 228 -3.81 7.67 3.99
C LEU A 228 -5.04 7.21 4.77
N ARG A 229 -5.94 8.17 5.00
CA ARG A 229 -7.12 8.06 5.86
C ARG A 229 -8.30 8.82 5.29
N TRP A 230 -9.49 8.52 5.78
CA TRP A 230 -10.66 9.36 5.52
C TRP A 230 -10.60 10.64 6.34
N THR A 231 -10.76 11.76 5.66
CA THR A 231 -10.94 13.10 6.26
C THR A 231 -12.31 13.61 5.84
N LYS A 232 -13.07 14.15 6.79
CA LYS A 232 -14.42 14.67 6.52
C LYS A 232 -14.34 15.83 5.54
#